data_AF-A0A967LXW4-F1
#
_entry.id   AF-A0A967LXW4-F1
#
_cell.length_a   1.000
_cell.length_b   1.000
_cell.length_c   1.000
_cell.angle_alpha   90.00
_cell.angle_beta   90.00
_cell.angle_gamma   90.00
#
_symmetry.space_group_name_H-M   'P 1'
#
loop_
_entity.id
_entity.type
_entity.pdbx_description
1 polymer ?
#
loop_
_entity_poly.entity_id
_entity_poly.type
_entity_poly.pdbx_seq_one_letter_code
_entity_poly.pdbx_strand_id
1 'polypeptide(L)'
;MERSRRSFLKILGISTLGLGTLSSVDLLAKAGTGKAGFTPNPEGMTGKRWALVVDAKKLDEETTQKAIEACHLIHNVPDYGDEDNEQIKWIWTDKYEHVFPGTEHEYLAEEIEEKPFLLLCNHCSNP
;
A
#
# COMPACT_ATOMS: atom_id res chain seq x y z
N MET A 1 10.19 -61.21 11.62
CA MET A 1 10.33 -59.82 11.13
C MET A 1 8.93 -59.21 11.10
N GLU A 2 8.40 -58.81 12.27
CA GLU A 2 7.07 -58.18 12.34
C GLU A 2 7.21 -56.67 12.08
N ARG A 3 6.90 -56.23 10.86
CA ARG A 3 6.59 -54.82 10.61
C ARG A 3 5.32 -54.50 11.38
N SER A 4 5.42 -53.76 12.48
CA SER A 4 4.25 -53.44 13.31
C SER A 4 3.23 -52.64 12.49
N ARG A 5 1.93 -52.93 12.68
CA ARG A 5 0.79 -52.25 12.04
C ARG A 5 0.88 -50.72 12.12
N ARG A 6 1.55 -50.21 13.17
CA ARG A 6 1.84 -48.79 13.40
C ARG A 6 2.84 -48.21 12.38
N SER A 7 3.83 -48.99 11.96
CA SER A 7 4.77 -48.60 10.90
C SER A 7 4.05 -48.52 9.55
N PHE A 8 3.18 -49.49 9.24
CA PHE A 8 2.39 -49.48 8.02
C PHE A 8 1.43 -48.28 7.95
N LEU A 9 0.72 -47.96 9.04
CA LEU A 9 -0.17 -46.79 9.12
C LEU A 9 0.58 -45.46 9.03
N LYS A 10 1.79 -45.36 9.60
CA LYS A 10 2.64 -44.17 9.44
C LYS A 10 3.09 -43.98 8.00
N ILE A 11 3.50 -45.05 7.34
CA ILE A 11 3.91 -45.00 5.93
C ILE A 11 2.71 -44.61 5.05
N LEU A 12 1.56 -45.27 5.21
CA LEU A 12 0.33 -44.95 4.47
C LEU A 12 -0.14 -43.52 4.70
N GLY A 13 -0.14 -43.04 5.94
CA GLY A 13 -0.58 -41.68 6.28
C GLY A 13 0.32 -40.60 5.70
N ILE A 14 1.64 -40.82 5.65
CA ILE A 14 2.59 -39.89 5.00
C ILE A 14 2.42 -39.95 3.47
N SER A 15 2.20 -41.14 2.91
CA SER A 15 1.99 -41.30 1.47
C SER A 15 0.69 -40.64 0.97
N THR A 16 -0.41 -40.71 1.73
CA THR A 16 -1.67 -40.06 1.31
C THR A 16 -1.63 -38.54 1.43
N LEU A 17 -0.93 -37.99 2.42
CA LEU A 17 -0.67 -36.54 2.49
C LEU A 17 0.16 -36.04 1.29
N GLY A 18 1.17 -36.80 0.85
CA GLY A 18 2.00 -36.43 -0.31
C GLY A 18 1.25 -36.45 -1.65
N LEU A 19 0.22 -37.28 -1.80
CA LEU A 19 -0.63 -37.31 -3.00
C LEU A 19 -1.77 -36.28 -2.97
N GLY A 20 -2.26 -35.90 -1.80
CA GLY A 20 -3.33 -34.90 -1.64
C GLY A 20 -2.84 -33.45 -1.75
N THR A 21 -1.59 -33.17 -1.37
CA THR A 21 -1.00 -31.83 -1.47
C THR A 21 -0.67 -31.44 -2.90
N LEU A 22 -0.32 -32.39 -3.78
CA LEU A 22 0.05 -32.10 -5.18
C LEU A 22 -1.12 -31.53 -6.00
N SER A 23 -2.36 -32.01 -5.81
CA SER A 23 -3.51 -31.45 -6.55
C SER A 23 -3.96 -30.10 -6.02
N SER A 24 -3.72 -29.84 -4.73
CA SER A 24 -4.10 -28.59 -4.08
C SER A 24 -3.05 -27.49 -4.25
N VAL A 25 -1.76 -27.81 -4.38
CA VAL A 25 -0.74 -26.82 -4.78
C VAL A 25 -0.92 -26.39 -6.23
N ASP A 26 -1.32 -27.27 -7.14
CA ASP A 26 -1.59 -26.90 -8.54
C ASP A 26 -2.86 -26.05 -8.66
N LEU A 27 -3.88 -26.33 -7.84
CA LEU A 27 -5.08 -25.50 -7.75
C LEU A 27 -4.78 -24.15 -7.08
N LEU A 28 -3.93 -24.11 -6.06
CA LEU A 28 -3.49 -22.89 -5.39
C LEU A 28 -2.51 -22.08 -6.25
N ALA A 29 -1.71 -22.73 -7.10
CA ALA A 29 -0.82 -22.09 -8.07
C ALA A 29 -1.62 -21.57 -9.28
N LYS A 30 -2.69 -22.26 -9.70
CA LYS A 30 -3.66 -21.74 -10.69
C LYS A 30 -4.58 -20.67 -10.13
N ALA A 31 -4.91 -20.72 -8.84
CA ALA A 31 -5.52 -19.62 -8.09
C ALA A 31 -4.49 -18.54 -7.73
N GLY A 32 -3.20 -18.85 -7.94
CA GLY A 32 -2.05 -17.99 -7.73
C GLY A 32 -2.03 -16.91 -8.77
N THR A 33 -2.34 -15.70 -8.33
CA THR A 33 -2.23 -14.46 -9.09
C THR A 33 -3.05 -14.51 -10.37
N GLY A 34 -4.38 -14.39 -10.23
CA GLY A 34 -5.11 -13.67 -11.26
C GLY A 34 -4.32 -12.39 -11.50
N LYS A 35 -3.66 -12.27 -12.67
CA LYS A 35 -3.01 -11.02 -13.05
C LYS A 35 -4.11 -10.00 -12.88
N ALA A 36 -4.00 -9.13 -11.89
CA ALA A 36 -4.89 -8.00 -11.74
C ALA A 36 -4.65 -7.18 -13.02
N GLY A 37 -5.42 -7.52 -14.06
CA GLY A 37 -5.34 -6.87 -15.34
C GLY A 37 -5.93 -5.50 -15.09
N PHE A 38 -5.07 -4.49 -15.00
CA PHE A 38 -5.54 -3.12 -15.04
C PHE A 38 -6.12 -2.89 -16.43
N THR A 39 -7.43 -3.04 -16.57
CA THR A 39 -8.17 -2.56 -17.72
C THR A 39 -8.41 -1.07 -17.51
N PRO A 40 -7.87 -0.20 -18.38
CA PRO A 40 -8.18 1.23 -18.30
C PRO A 40 -9.69 1.43 -18.31
N ASN A 41 -10.18 2.33 -17.47
CA ASN A 41 -11.58 2.75 -17.54
C ASN A 41 -11.84 3.28 -18.97
N PRO A 42 -12.81 2.74 -19.74
CA PRO A 42 -13.12 3.23 -21.08
C PRO A 42 -13.60 4.69 -21.09
N GLU A 43 -14.11 5.19 -19.97
CA GLU A 43 -14.47 6.60 -19.75
C GLU A 43 -13.34 7.41 -19.10
N GLY A 44 -12.20 6.78 -18.84
CA GLY A 44 -11.04 7.42 -18.25
C GLY A 44 -10.49 8.51 -19.16
N MET A 45 -10.08 9.63 -18.58
CA MET A 45 -9.44 10.68 -19.34
C MET A 45 -8.16 10.17 -20.01
N THR A 46 -7.93 10.56 -21.26
CA THR A 46 -6.69 10.26 -21.98
C THR A 46 -5.77 11.48 -21.99
N GLY A 47 -4.48 11.26 -21.79
CA GLY A 47 -3.50 12.33 -21.70
C GLY A 47 -2.12 11.85 -22.09
N LYS A 48 -1.33 12.72 -22.73
CA LYS A 48 0.09 12.44 -23.04
C LYS A 48 0.97 12.53 -21.80
N ARG A 49 0.60 13.40 -20.86
CA ARG A 49 1.33 13.68 -19.62
C ARG A 49 0.36 14.19 -18.58
N TRP A 50 0.36 13.55 -17.42
CA TRP A 50 -0.42 13.94 -16.25
C TRP A 50 0.41 14.82 -15.33
N ALA A 51 -0.25 15.78 -14.68
CA ALA A 51 0.35 16.63 -13.66
C ALA A 51 -0.70 16.93 -12.59
N LEU A 52 -0.23 17.10 -11.36
CA LEU A 52 -1.04 17.48 -10.21
C LEU A 52 -0.45 18.77 -9.62
N VAL A 53 -1.31 19.72 -9.27
CA VAL A 53 -0.93 20.94 -8.57
C VAL A 53 -1.75 21.03 -7.29
N VAL A 54 -1.07 21.16 -6.15
CA VAL A 54 -1.68 21.31 -4.84
C VAL A 54 -1.48 22.77 -4.38
N ASP A 55 -2.58 23.51 -4.22
CA ASP A 55 -2.55 24.86 -3.68
C ASP A 55 -2.55 24.79 -2.15
N ALA A 56 -1.35 24.78 -1.55
CA ALA A 56 -1.17 24.63 -0.11
C ALA A 56 -1.97 25.69 0.68
N LYS A 57 -2.17 26.90 0.15
CA LYS A 57 -2.91 27.96 0.85
C LYS A 57 -4.38 27.60 1.10
N LYS A 58 -4.94 26.68 0.32
CA LYS A 58 -6.32 26.21 0.44
C LYS A 58 -6.45 24.91 1.25
N LEU A 59 -5.32 24.34 1.68
CA LEU A 59 -5.33 23.18 2.56
C LEU A 59 -5.50 23.61 4.01
N ASP A 60 -6.45 22.96 4.65
CA ASP A 60 -6.66 22.88 6.09
C ASP A 60 -6.69 21.40 6.51
N GLU A 61 -6.82 21.14 7.81
CA GLU A 61 -6.82 19.80 8.37
C GLU A 61 -7.95 18.93 7.80
N GLU A 62 -9.16 19.48 7.67
CA GLU A 62 -10.34 18.77 7.19
C GLU A 62 -10.20 18.35 5.71
N THR A 63 -9.80 19.29 4.85
CA THR A 63 -9.61 19.04 3.41
C THR A 63 -8.48 18.07 3.14
N THR A 64 -7.42 18.15 3.94
CA THR A 64 -6.29 17.22 3.87
C THR A 64 -6.71 15.82 4.27
N GLN A 65 -7.41 15.67 5.39
CA GLN A 65 -7.89 14.38 5.87
C GLN A 65 -8.82 13.72 4.86
N LYS A 66 -9.74 14.48 4.26
CA LYS A 66 -10.62 14.00 3.17
C LYS A 66 -9.83 13.48 1.96
N ALA A 67 -8.72 14.11 1.60
CA ALA A 67 -7.88 13.66 0.50
C ALA A 67 -7.18 12.32 0.82
N ILE A 68 -6.70 12.14 2.05
CA ILE A 68 -6.10 10.90 2.54
C ILE A 68 -7.14 9.77 2.55
N GLU A 69 -8.32 10.01 3.12
CA GLU A 69 -9.43 9.05 3.17
C GLU A 69 -9.89 8.63 1.77
N ALA A 70 -10.00 9.57 0.84
CA ALA A 70 -10.34 9.28 -0.55
C ALA A 70 -9.28 8.37 -1.21
N CYS A 71 -8.00 8.63 -0.94
CA CYS A 71 -6.91 7.78 -1.44
C CYS A 71 -7.04 6.35 -0.88
N HIS A 72 -7.23 6.20 0.42
CA HIS A 72 -7.35 4.89 1.07
C HIS A 72 -8.57 4.13 0.55
N LEU A 73 -9.71 4.81 0.40
CA LEU A 73 -10.95 4.23 -0.11
C LEU A 73 -10.83 3.74 -1.57
N ILE A 74 -10.22 4.55 -2.44
CA ILE A 74 -10.13 4.26 -3.88
C ILE A 74 -9.07 3.19 -4.17
N HIS A 75 -7.97 3.19 -3.41
CA HIS A 75 -6.81 2.34 -3.69
C HIS A 75 -6.66 1.15 -2.75
N ASN A 76 -7.57 0.96 -1.80
CA ASN A 76 -7.51 -0.08 -0.77
C ASN A 76 -6.19 -0.03 0.02
N VAL A 77 -5.73 1.18 0.36
CA VAL A 77 -4.54 1.35 1.21
C VAL A 77 -4.91 0.89 2.63
N PRO A 78 -4.20 -0.08 3.21
CA PRO A 78 -4.52 -0.58 4.54
C PRO A 78 -4.16 0.46 5.60
N ASP A 79 -4.97 0.53 6.65
CA ASP A 79 -4.71 1.32 7.84
C ASP A 79 -4.58 0.37 9.04
N TYR A 80 -3.41 0.42 9.69
CA TYR A 80 -3.07 -0.42 10.84
C TYR A 80 -3.29 0.31 12.18
N GLY A 81 -3.70 1.59 12.14
CA GLY A 81 -3.81 2.45 13.31
C GLY A 81 -2.45 2.92 13.85
N ASP A 82 -2.50 3.80 14.85
CA ASP A 82 -1.30 4.45 15.41
C ASP A 82 -0.51 3.57 16.39
N GLU A 83 -1.08 2.45 16.84
CA GLU A 83 -0.42 1.52 17.76
C GLU A 83 0.57 0.58 17.05
N ASP A 84 0.47 0.49 15.72
CA ASP A 84 1.39 -0.30 14.91
C ASP A 84 2.65 0.51 14.58
N ASN A 85 3.81 -0.16 14.62
CA ASN A 85 5.08 0.46 14.24
C ASN A 85 5.25 0.53 12.71
N GLU A 86 4.38 -0.15 11.97
CA GLU A 86 4.38 -0.17 10.51
C GLU A 86 3.17 0.61 9.97
N GLN A 87 3.44 1.54 9.04
CA GLN A 87 2.41 2.36 8.41
C GLN A 87 2.57 2.32 6.90
N ILE A 88 1.46 2.12 6.18
CA ILE A 88 1.40 2.25 4.73
C ILE A 88 0.62 3.52 4.41
N LYS A 89 1.33 4.56 3.98
CA LYS A 89 0.77 5.87 3.64
C LYS A 89 1.15 6.24 2.21
N TRP A 90 0.16 6.49 1.37
CA TRP A 90 0.38 7.01 0.01
C TRP A 90 0.32 8.54 -0.04
N ILE A 91 -0.53 9.10 0.82
CA ILE A 91 -0.68 10.54 1.06
C ILE A 91 -0.65 10.72 2.58
N TRP A 92 0.10 11.71 3.07
CA TRP A 92 0.15 12.07 4.49
C TRP A 92 0.47 13.55 4.67
N THR A 93 0.47 14.04 5.91
CA THR A 93 0.90 15.40 6.24
C THR A 93 2.15 15.42 7.08
N ASP A 94 2.92 16.49 6.92
CA ASP A 94 4.02 16.79 7.81
C ASP A 94 4.27 18.31 7.90
N LYS A 95 5.11 18.72 8.86
CA LYS A 95 5.48 20.12 9.08
C LYS A 95 6.51 20.60 8.06
N TYR A 96 6.61 21.92 7.92
CA TYR A 96 7.52 22.56 6.96
C TYR A 96 8.96 22.07 7.08
N GLU A 97 9.50 21.98 8.30
CA GLU A 97 10.88 21.55 8.57
C GLU A 97 11.19 20.13 8.08
N HIS A 98 10.21 19.22 8.14
CA HIS A 98 10.37 17.85 7.66
C HIS A 98 10.18 17.75 6.14
N VAL A 99 9.29 18.57 5.57
CA VAL A 99 8.97 18.57 4.14
C VAL A 99 10.07 19.22 3.32
N PHE A 100 10.65 20.32 3.81
CA PHE A 100 11.63 21.14 3.10
C PHE A 100 12.95 21.25 3.89
N PRO A 101 13.67 20.13 4.10
CA PRO A 101 14.87 20.12 4.92
C PRO A 101 15.97 21.01 4.32
N GLY A 102 16.63 21.80 5.17
CA GLY A 102 17.69 22.74 4.80
C GLY A 102 17.21 24.06 4.22
N THR A 103 15.90 24.34 4.30
CA THR A 103 15.31 25.63 3.88
C THR A 103 14.66 26.42 5.03
N GLU A 104 14.72 25.86 6.23
CA GLU A 104 14.33 26.51 7.47
C GLU A 104 15.15 27.78 7.76
N HIS A 105 14.49 28.82 8.27
CA HIS A 105 15.12 30.05 8.70
C HIS A 105 14.31 30.74 9.80
N GLU A 106 14.99 31.46 10.71
CA GLU A 106 14.40 32.07 11.91
C GLU A 106 13.25 33.07 11.63
N TYR A 107 13.15 33.58 10.40
CA TYR A 107 12.11 34.53 10.00
C TYR A 107 10.97 33.91 9.20
N LEU A 108 10.78 32.57 9.28
CA LEU A 108 9.63 31.94 8.64
C LEU A 108 8.38 32.37 9.40
N ALA A 109 7.27 32.57 8.68
CA ALA A 109 6.01 32.88 9.34
C ALA A 109 5.57 31.64 10.14
N GLU A 110 5.18 31.83 11.40
CA GLU A 110 4.67 30.78 12.29
C GLU A 110 3.54 29.97 11.63
N GLU A 111 2.65 30.63 10.90
CA GLU A 111 1.59 29.99 10.12
C GLU A 111 2.12 28.96 9.11
N ILE A 112 3.29 29.21 8.51
CA ILE A 112 3.94 28.30 7.56
C ILE A 112 4.65 27.16 8.30
N GLU A 113 5.30 27.45 9.43
CA GLU A 113 5.98 26.43 10.25
C GLU A 113 4.99 25.36 10.74
N GLU A 114 3.81 25.79 11.19
CA GLU A 114 2.78 24.91 11.75
C GLU A 114 1.84 24.29 10.70
N LYS A 115 1.92 24.74 9.45
CA LYS A 115 1.00 24.27 8.40
C LYS A 115 1.19 22.77 8.12
N PRO A 116 0.12 21.97 8.06
CA PRO A 116 0.20 20.59 7.61
C PRO A 116 0.37 20.55 6.08
N PHE A 117 1.57 20.26 5.60
CA PHE A 117 1.84 20.11 4.16
C PHE A 117 1.48 18.72 3.69
N LEU A 118 0.64 18.63 2.66
CA LEU A 118 0.26 17.37 2.03
C LEU A 118 1.43 16.80 1.21
N LEU A 119 1.88 15.60 1.59
CA LEU A 119 2.94 14.83 0.96
C LEU A 119 2.34 13.66 0.19
N LEU A 120 2.86 13.39 -1.01
CA LEU A 120 2.49 12.27 -1.87
C LEU A 120 3.61 12.00 -2.90
N CYS A 121 3.49 10.90 -3.65
CA CYS A 121 4.43 10.62 -4.74
C CYS A 121 4.37 11.72 -5.83
N ASN A 122 5.49 12.43 -6.04
CA ASN A 122 5.58 13.50 -7.04
C ASN A 122 5.59 12.99 -8.50
N HIS A 123 5.71 11.68 -8.72
CA HIS A 123 5.83 11.08 -10.06
C HIS A 123 6.89 11.80 -10.92
N CYS A 124 8.07 11.99 -10.33
CA CYS A 124 9.19 12.71 -10.94
C CYS A 124 9.51 12.16 -12.34
N SER A 125 9.90 13.04 -13.26
CA SER A 125 10.32 12.62 -14.61
C SER A 125 11.64 11.84 -14.61
N ASN A 126 12.45 12.02 -13.56
CA ASN A 126 13.69 11.30 -13.30
C ASN A 126 13.64 10.83 -11.83
N PRO A 127 12.95 9.70 -11.55
CA PRO A 127 12.75 9.19 -10.20
C PRO A 127 14.01 8.58 -9.58
#